data_AF-A0A355FYN0-F1
#
_entry.id   AF-A0A355FYN0-F1
#
_cell.length_a   1.000
_cell.length_b   1.000
_cell.length_c   1.000
_cell.angle_alpha   90.00
_cell.angle_beta   90.00
_cell.angle_gamma   90.00
#
_symmetry.space_group_name_H-M   'P 1'
#
loop_
_entity.id
_entity.type
_entity.pdbx_description
1 polymer ?
#
loop_
_entity_poly.entity_id
_entity_poly.type
_entity_poly.pdbx_seq_one_letter_code
_entity_poly.pdbx_strand_id
1 'polypeptide(L)'
;MQNIDLLSGGEKGLSAIALLFAILKVSPAPFCFFDEVEAALDEVNVVRYAQYARRMTANTQFILITHRRGTMEEADVLYGVTMQE
;
A
#
# COMPACT_ATOMS: atom_id res chain seq x y z
N MET A 1 22.96 13.31 0.75
CA MET A 1 21.69 12.71 0.27
C MET A 1 22.06 11.82 -0.90
N GLN A 2 21.85 10.51 -0.81
CA GLN A 2 21.99 9.65 -1.99
C GLN A 2 20.96 10.11 -3.03
N ASN A 3 21.38 10.23 -4.29
CA ASN A 3 20.44 10.56 -5.37
C ASN A 3 19.40 9.44 -5.45
N ILE A 4 18.11 9.79 -5.51
CA ILE A 4 17.01 8.83 -5.64
C ILE A 4 17.24 7.88 -6.81
N ASP A 5 17.93 8.34 -7.86
CA ASP A 5 18.29 7.54 -9.03
C ASP A 5 19.12 6.29 -8.69
N LEU A 6 19.92 6.35 -7.63
CA LEU A 6 20.81 5.27 -7.18
C LEU A 6 20.10 4.16 -6.39
N LEU A 7 18.84 4.38 -6.01
CA LEU A 7 18.04 3.40 -5.28
C LEU A 7 17.50 2.30 -6.22
N SER A 8 17.35 1.09 -5.68
CA SER A 8 16.64 0.00 -6.34
C SER A 8 15.15 0.32 -6.52
N GLY A 9 14.46 -0.41 -7.39
CA GLY A 9 13.02 -0.23 -7.60
C GLY A 9 12.19 -0.37 -6.32
N GLY A 10 12.53 -1.36 -5.48
CA GLY A 10 11.86 -1.58 -4.20
C GLY A 10 12.11 -0.46 -3.19
N GLU A 11 13.34 0.06 -3.11
CA GLU A 11 13.66 1.19 -2.22
C GLU A 11 13.00 2.49 -2.65
N LYS A 12 12.94 2.76 -3.97
CA LYS A 12 12.17 3.88 -4.54
C LYS A 12 10.69 3.76 -4.19
N GLY A 13 10.12 2.56 -4.40
CA GLY A 13 8.72 2.27 -4.07
C GLY A 13 8.41 2.46 -2.59
N LEU A 14 9.24 1.88 -1.71
CA LEU A 14 9.06 1.99 -0.26
C LEU A 14 9.16 3.46 0.22
N SER A 15 10.09 4.22 -0.34
CA SER A 15 10.25 5.65 -0.02
C SER A 15 9.04 6.47 -0.45
N ALA A 16 8.49 6.20 -1.64
CA ALA A 16 7.28 6.85 -2.14
C ALA A 16 6.04 6.52 -1.28
N ILE A 17 5.87 5.25 -0.91
CA ILE A 17 4.80 4.79 0.00
C ILE A 17 4.93 5.46 1.38
N ALA A 18 6.15 5.54 1.92
CA ALA A 18 6.38 6.21 3.20
C ALA A 18 5.97 7.69 3.16
N LEU A 19 6.28 8.39 2.06
CA LEU A 19 5.87 9.77 1.84
C LEU A 19 4.34 9.89 1.70
N LEU A 20 3.70 9.01 0.94
CA LEU A 20 2.25 8.97 0.78
C LEU A 20 1.54 8.82 2.13
N PHE A 21 1.99 7.88 2.95
CA PHE A 21 1.45 7.69 4.30
C PHE A 21 1.71 8.89 5.21
N ALA A 22 2.86 9.55 5.10
CA ALA A 22 3.12 10.78 5.85
C ALA A 22 2.13 11.89 5.48
N ILE A 23 1.81 12.06 4.19
CA ILE A 23 0.81 13.03 3.72
C ILE A 23 -0.58 12.68 4.27
N LEU A 24 -1.00 11.41 4.15
CA LEU A 24 -2.30 10.95 4.66
C LEU A 24 -2.42 11.08 6.18
N LYS A 25 -1.31 10.97 6.92
CA LYS A 25 -1.31 11.17 8.36
C LYS A 25 -1.55 12.63 8.76
N VAL A 26 -1.07 13.58 7.97
CA VAL A 26 -1.26 15.01 8.21
C VAL A 26 -2.63 15.48 7.74
N SER A 27 -3.08 15.00 6.58
CA SER A 27 -4.39 15.32 6.01
C SER A 27 -5.12 14.03 5.64
N PRO A 28 -5.83 13.40 6.59
CA PRO A 28 -6.55 12.15 6.33
C PRO A 28 -7.69 12.41 5.36
N ALA A 29 -7.71 11.65 4.26
CA ALA A 29 -8.86 11.59 3.38
C ALA A 29 -9.95 10.70 4.00
N PRO A 30 -11.25 10.95 3.75
CA PRO A 30 -12.31 10.07 4.23
C PRO A 30 -12.23 8.67 3.61
N PHE A 31 -11.73 8.57 2.37
CA PHE A 31 -11.45 7.31 1.69
C PHE A 31 -10.20 7.40 0.81
N CYS A 32 -9.54 6.28 0.57
CA CYS A 32 -8.36 6.13 -0.27
C CYS A 32 -8.50 4.89 -1.17
N PHE A 33 -8.20 5.06 -2.46
CA PHE A 33 -8.12 3.97 -3.43
C PHE A 33 -6.65 3.74 -3.80
N PHE A 34 -6.12 2.56 -3.52
CA PHE A 34 -4.78 2.17 -3.91
C PHE A 34 -4.86 1.02 -4.91
N ASP A 35 -4.18 1.19 -6.04
CA ASP A 35 -4.11 0.21 -7.11
C ASP A 35 -2.67 -0.29 -7.26
N GLU A 36 -2.43 -1.51 -6.77
CA GLU A 36 -1.14 -2.22 -6.78
C GLU A 36 0.07 -1.37 -6.37
N VAL A 37 -0.12 -0.44 -5.43
CA VAL A 37 0.92 0.53 -5.03
C VAL A 37 2.15 -0.15 -4.43
N GLU A 38 1.99 -1.35 -3.89
CA GLU A 38 3.03 -2.17 -3.28
C GLU A 38 3.71 -3.15 -4.26
N ALA A 39 3.40 -3.10 -5.56
CA ALA A 39 3.90 -4.07 -6.55
C ALA A 39 5.43 -4.21 -6.59
N ALA A 40 6.16 -3.12 -6.32
CA ALA A 40 7.62 -3.10 -6.29
C ALA A 40 8.24 -3.62 -4.98
N LEU A 41 7.43 -3.92 -3.96
CA LEU A 41 7.92 -4.36 -2.65
C LEU A 41 8.17 -5.88 -2.62
N ASP A 42 9.15 -6.29 -1.82
CA ASP A 42 9.31 -7.68 -1.41
C ASP A 42 8.22 -8.13 -0.42
N GLU A 43 8.17 -9.41 -0.13
CA GLU A 43 7.13 -10.02 0.72
C GLU A 43 7.11 -9.43 2.14
N VAL A 44 8.29 -9.20 2.74
CA VAL A 44 8.42 -8.64 4.10
C VAL A 44 7.87 -7.20 4.15
N ASN A 45 8.18 -6.41 3.13
CA ASN A 45 7.76 -5.02 3.06
C ASN A 45 6.29 -4.87 2.67
N VAL A 46 5.70 -5.80 1.91
CA VAL A 46 4.25 -5.86 1.69
C VAL A 46 3.49 -6.02 3.00
N VAL A 47 3.91 -6.93 3.88
CA VAL A 47 3.26 -7.11 5.19
C VAL A 47 3.36 -5.83 6.03
N ARG A 48 4.51 -5.16 6.03
CA ARG A 48 4.69 -3.88 6.75
C ARG A 48 3.79 -2.78 6.19
N TYR A 49 3.68 -2.69 4.87
CA TYR A 49 2.77 -1.77 4.19
C TYR A 49 1.32 -2.02 4.61
N ALA A 50 0.87 -3.28 4.55
CA ALA A 50 -0.50 -3.67 4.87
C ALA A 50 -0.85 -3.37 6.33
N GLN A 51 0.05 -3.70 7.27
CA GLN A 51 -0.10 -3.38 8.69
C GLN A 51 -0.15 -1.86 8.94
N TYR A 52 0.59 -1.06 8.15
CA TYR A 52 0.53 0.39 8.28
C TYR A 52 -0.79 0.94 7.77
N ALA A 53 -1.25 0.50 6.59
CA ALA A 53 -2.57 0.84 6.06
C ALA A 53 -3.68 0.49 7.07
N ARG A 54 -3.62 -0.71 7.66
CA ARG A 54 -4.54 -1.17 8.71
C ARG A 54 -4.62 -0.22 9.90
N ARG A 55 -3.50 0.37 10.34
CA ARG A 55 -3.50 1.32 11.46
C ARG A 55 -4.18 2.64 11.11
N MET A 56 -4.20 3.02 9.84
CA MET A 56 -4.83 4.25 9.38
C MET A 56 -6.35 4.11 9.17
N THR A 57 -6.89 2.87 9.19
CA THR A 57 -8.32 2.63 8.95
C THR A 57 -9.24 3.23 10.01
N ALA A 58 -8.70 3.63 11.17
CA ALA A 58 -9.46 4.31 12.22
C ALA A 58 -10.09 5.63 11.74
N ASN A 59 -9.46 6.32 10.78
CA ASN A 59 -9.90 7.64 10.30
C ASN A 59 -10.14 7.69 8.78
N THR A 60 -9.70 6.68 8.02
CA THR A 60 -9.75 6.66 6.56
C THR A 60 -10.21 5.29 6.08
N GLN A 61 -11.21 5.25 5.19
CA GLN A 61 -11.58 4.00 4.54
C GLN A 61 -10.57 3.65 3.44
N PHE A 62 -10.00 2.45 3.45
CA PHE A 62 -9.10 1.98 2.40
C PHE A 62 -9.81 0.99 1.48
N ILE A 63 -9.69 1.22 0.17
CA ILE A 63 -10.10 0.29 -0.88
C ILE A 63 -8.84 -0.04 -1.67
N LEU A 64 -8.40 -1.29 -1.56
CA LEU A 64 -7.14 -1.75 -2.12
C LEU A 64 -7.41 -2.71 -3.29
N ILE A 65 -6.74 -2.49 -4.41
CA ILE A 65 -6.67 -3.41 -5.53
C ILE A 65 -5.26 -4.01 -5.49
N THR A 66 -5.19 -5.33 -5.33
CA THR A 66 -3.91 -6.01 -5.14
C THR A 66 -4.03 -7.48 -5.49
N HIS A 67 -2.91 -8.06 -5.95
CA HIS A 67 -2.71 -9.50 -6.05
C HIS A 67 -1.75 -10.05 -4.96
N ARG A 68 -1.33 -9.22 -4.00
CA ARG A 68 -0.33 -9.56 -2.99
C ARG A 68 -0.99 -10.18 -1.76
N ARG A 69 -0.61 -11.44 -1.44
CA ARG A 69 -1.15 -12.19 -0.30
C ARG A 69 -1.04 -11.43 1.03
N GLY A 70 0.12 -10.85 1.34
CA GLY A 70 0.31 -10.11 2.59
C GLY A 70 -0.61 -8.89 2.74
N THR A 71 -1.04 -8.26 1.63
CA THR A 71 -2.05 -7.19 1.67
C THR A 71 -3.45 -7.75 1.84
N MET A 72 -3.77 -8.85 1.14
CA MET A 72 -5.07 -9.52 1.23
C MET A 72 -5.36 -10.05 2.64
N GLU A 73 -4.35 -10.57 3.35
CA GLU A 73 -4.49 -11.15 4.69
C GLU A 73 -4.89 -10.12 5.77
N GLU A 74 -4.60 -8.84 5.56
CA GLU A 74 -4.94 -7.74 6.50
C GLU A 74 -6.29 -7.06 6.16
N ALA A 75 -6.93 -7.45 5.05
CA ALA A 75 -8.18 -6.87 4.59
C ALA A 75 -9.38 -7.38 5.41
N ASP A 76 -10.34 -6.49 5.71
CA ASP A 76 -11.59 -6.88 6.38
C ASP A 76 -12.51 -7.71 5.48
N VAL A 77 -12.52 -7.40 4.18
CA VAL A 77 -13.36 -8.06 3.17
C VAL A 77 -12.55 -8.20 1.89
N LEU A 78 -12.66 -9.36 1.24
CA LEU A 78 -12.03 -9.64 -0.05
C LEU A 78 -13.10 -9.72 -1.15
N TYR A 79 -12.89 -8.92 -2.20
CA TYR A 79 -13.70 -8.95 -3.42
C TYR A 79 -12.87 -9.56 -4.55
N GLY A 80 -13.17 -10.81 -4.91
CA GLY A 80 -12.53 -11.48 -6.03
C GLY A 80 -13.17 -11.06 -7.35
N VAL A 81 -12.35 -10.60 -8.30
CA VAL A 81 -12.78 -10.33 -9.68
C VAL A 81 -12.16 -11.37 -10.60
N THR A 82 -12.99 -11.99 -11.43
CA THR A 82 -12.57 -12.90 -12.50
C THR A 82 -13.13 -12.37 -13.81
N MET A 83 -12.35 -12.47 -14.89
CA MET A 83 -12.89 -12.26 -16.23
C MET A 83 -13.75 -13.49 -16.55
N GLN A 84 -15.00 -13.28 -16.95
CA GLN A 84 -15.77 -14.35 -17.59
C GLN A 84 -15.20 -14.52 -19.00
N GLU A 85 -14.62 -15.69 -19.26
CA GLU A 85 -14.39 -16.15 -20.63
C GLU A 85 -15.72 -16.44 -21.34
#